data_AF-W1Y438-F1
#
_entry.id   AF-W1Y438-F1
#
_cell.length_a   1.000
_cell.length_b   1.000
_cell.length_c   1.000
_cell.angle_alpha   90.00
_cell.angle_beta   90.00
_cell.angle_gamma   90.00
#
_symmetry.space_group_name_H-M   'P 1'
#
loop_
_entity.id
_entity.type
_entity.pdbx_description
1 polymer ?
#
loop_
_entity_poly.entity_id
_entity_poly.type
_entity_poly.pdbx_seq_one_letter_code
_entity_poly.pdbx_strand_id
1 'polypeptide(L)'
;PKYLCPAMNTEMYNNPITQRNLEGLRSLGYHIMEPAEGWLACGVTGMGRLPEPEAIVDWLESQICKSNELEGTTVLVTAGGTQENIDPVRYIGNRSSGKMGYAIAEQRYFGAL
;
A
#
# COMPACT_ATOMS: atom_id res chain seq x y z
N PRO A 1 12.17 -13.82 -1.30
CA PRO A 1 11.12 -13.57 -0.28
C PRO A 1 9.86 -14.36 -0.67
N LYS A 2 9.04 -14.78 0.30
CA LYS A 2 7.81 -15.54 0.06
C LYS A 2 6.66 -14.79 0.73
N TYR A 3 5.63 -14.44 -0.05
CA TYR A 3 4.49 -13.66 0.40
C TYR A 3 3.22 -14.53 0.39
N LEU A 4 2.39 -14.41 1.43
CA LEU A 4 1.18 -15.19 1.58
C LEU A 4 0.01 -14.28 2.00
N CYS A 5 -1.11 -14.36 1.27
CA CYS A 5 -2.35 -13.67 1.58
C CYS A 5 -3.41 -14.74 1.90
N PRO A 6 -3.70 -15.02 3.19
CA PRO A 6 -4.67 -16.02 3.56
C PRO A 6 -6.09 -15.54 3.23
N ALA A 7 -6.92 -16.45 2.73
CA ALA A 7 -8.33 -16.20 2.44
C ALA A 7 -9.15 -17.41 2.88
N MET A 8 -9.96 -17.24 3.93
CA MET A 8 -10.76 -18.31 4.53
C MET A 8 -11.85 -17.71 5.43
N ASN A 9 -12.79 -18.53 5.90
CA ASN A 9 -13.78 -18.08 6.88
C ASN A 9 -13.13 -17.66 8.21
N THR A 10 -13.74 -16.74 8.97
CA THR A 10 -13.31 -16.31 10.30
C THR A 10 -12.96 -17.46 11.24
N GLU A 11 -13.81 -18.49 11.33
CA GLU A 11 -13.58 -19.63 12.22
C GLU A 11 -12.39 -20.48 11.78
N MET A 12 -12.16 -20.58 10.46
CA MET A 12 -10.99 -21.26 9.92
C MET A 12 -9.72 -20.47 10.20
N TYR A 13 -9.78 -19.14 10.08
CA TYR A 13 -8.67 -18.24 10.37
C TYR A 13 -8.29 -18.32 11.85
N ASN A 14 -9.27 -18.21 12.74
CA ASN A 14 -9.08 -18.24 14.19
C ASN A 14 -8.76 -19.64 14.76
N ASN A 15 -8.83 -20.69 13.93
CA ASN A 15 -8.50 -22.03 14.36
C ASN A 15 -7.05 -22.08 14.91
N PRO A 16 -6.82 -22.63 16.12
CA PRO A 16 -5.48 -22.71 16.71
C PRO A 16 -4.44 -23.42 15.84
N ILE A 17 -4.86 -24.38 15.01
CA ILE A 17 -3.98 -25.08 14.06
C ILE A 17 -3.56 -24.13 12.94
N THR A 18 -4.50 -23.37 12.39
CA THR A 18 -4.22 -22.36 11.35
C THR A 18 -3.26 -21.30 11.89
N GLN A 19 -3.53 -20.74 13.08
CA GLN A 19 -2.67 -19.74 13.71
C GLN A 19 -1.26 -20.28 13.97
N ARG A 20 -1.14 -21.53 14.45
CA ARG A 20 0.17 -22.19 14.61
C ARG A 20 0.91 -22.37 13.29
N ASN A 21 0.21 -22.72 12.22
CA ASN A 21 0.80 -22.88 10.89
C ASN A 21 1.29 -21.53 10.34
N LEU A 22 0.49 -20.47 10.49
CA LEU A 22 0.87 -19.12 10.09
C LEU A 22 2.12 -18.65 10.85
N GLU A 23 2.18 -18.91 12.16
CA GLU A 23 3.35 -18.57 12.97
C GLU A 23 4.59 -19.39 12.55
N GLY A 24 4.41 -20.68 12.27
CA GLY A 24 5.45 -21.52 11.68
C GLY A 24 6.00 -20.94 10.37
N LEU A 25 5.11 -20.52 9.47
CA LEU A 25 5.50 -19.87 8.22
C LEU A 25 6.23 -18.54 8.47
N ARG A 26 5.77 -17.70 9.41
CA ARG A 26 6.47 -16.46 9.79
C ARG A 26 7.89 -16.74 10.26
N SER A 27 8.08 -17.74 11.13
CA SER A 27 9.41 -18.15 11.60
C SER A 27 10.34 -18.66 10.49
N LEU A 28 9.78 -19.18 9.39
CA LEU A 28 10.51 -19.61 8.20
C LEU A 28 10.75 -18.46 7.18
N GLY A 29 10.45 -17.22 7.57
CA GLY A 29 10.67 -16.02 6.75
C GLY A 29 9.60 -15.79 5.68
N TYR A 30 8.39 -16.32 5.86
CA TYR A 30 7.24 -15.92 5.03
C TYR A 30 6.67 -14.60 5.56
N HIS A 31 6.42 -13.68 4.63
CA HIS A 31 5.69 -12.45 4.91
C HIS A 31 4.21 -12.75 4.69
N ILE A 32 3.40 -12.55 5.73
CA ILE A 32 1.98 -12.88 5.70
C ILE A 32 1.20 -11.59 5.87
N MET A 33 0.34 -11.28 4.89
CA MET A 33 -0.61 -10.17 4.99
C MET A 33 -1.79 -10.62 5.85
N GLU A 34 -2.25 -9.77 6.76
CA GLU A 34 -3.48 -10.05 7.50
C GLU A 34 -4.68 -10.00 6.55
N PRO A 35 -5.66 -10.91 6.69
CA PRO A 35 -6.84 -10.90 5.85
C PRO A 35 -7.71 -9.67 6.13
N ALA A 36 -8.50 -9.27 5.14
CA ALA A 36 -9.46 -8.18 5.30
C ALA A 36 -10.70 -8.64 6.09
N GLU A 37 -11.36 -7.68 6.72
CA GLU A 37 -12.73 -7.84 7.24
C GLU A 37 -13.73 -7.52 6.13
N GLY A 38 -14.79 -8.32 6.02
CA GLY A 38 -15.86 -8.03 5.07
C GLY A 38 -16.97 -9.07 5.08
N TRP A 39 -17.89 -8.93 4.13
CA TRP A 39 -18.99 -9.89 3.98
C TRP A 39 -18.47 -11.24 3.50
N LEU A 40 -18.64 -12.27 4.30
CA LEU A 40 -18.20 -13.62 3.99
C LEU A 40 -19.33 -14.43 3.35
N ALA A 41 -18.98 -15.46 2.59
CA ALA A 41 -19.94 -16.32 1.88
C ALA A 41 -20.98 -17.00 2.80
N CYS A 42 -20.71 -17.07 4.11
CA CYS A 42 -21.62 -17.58 5.14
C CYS A 42 -22.66 -16.55 5.63
N GLY A 43 -22.68 -15.33 5.08
CA GLY A 43 -23.67 -14.30 5.41
C GLY A 43 -23.38 -13.53 6.70
N VAL A 44 -22.14 -13.59 7.20
CA VAL A 44 -21.66 -12.79 8.35
C VAL A 44 -20.47 -11.92 7.94
N THR A 45 -20.36 -10.75 8.57
CA THR A 45 -19.17 -9.90 8.46
C THR A 45 -18.11 -10.42 9.43
N GLY A 46 -16.89 -10.63 8.94
CA GLY A 46 -15.78 -11.05 9.80
C GLY A 46 -14.44 -11.06 9.07
N MET A 47 -13.38 -11.28 9.83
CA MET A 47 -12.01 -11.38 9.29
C MET A 47 -11.83 -12.67 8.49
N GLY A 48 -11.02 -12.60 7.44
CA GLY A 48 -10.69 -13.78 6.62
C GLY A 48 -10.98 -13.59 5.12
N ARG A 49 -11.60 -12.48 4.73
CA ARG A 49 -11.75 -12.11 3.33
C ARG A 49 -10.36 -11.85 2.73
N LEU A 50 -10.15 -12.28 1.49
CA LEU A 50 -8.95 -11.87 0.75
C LEU A 50 -8.96 -10.33 0.63
N PRO A 51 -7.87 -9.63 0.98
CA PRO A 51 -7.75 -8.20 0.70
C PRO A 51 -7.96 -7.91 -0.78
N GLU A 52 -8.45 -6.70 -1.11
CA GLU A 52 -8.62 -6.31 -2.52
C GLU A 52 -7.25 -6.33 -3.24
N PRO A 53 -7.21 -6.69 -4.54
CA PRO A 53 -5.96 -6.77 -5.29
C PRO A 53 -5.09 -5.52 -5.18
N GLU A 54 -5.68 -4.33 -5.18
CA GLU A 54 -4.97 -3.06 -5.02
C GLU A 54 -4.24 -2.99 -3.68
N ALA A 55 -4.90 -3.39 -2.58
CA ALA A 55 -4.29 -3.41 -1.26
C ALA A 55 -3.16 -4.46 -1.15
N ILE A 56 -3.29 -5.59 -1.85
CA ILE A 56 -2.21 -6.60 -1.92
C ILE A 56 -1.00 -6.03 -2.66
N VAL A 57 -1.22 -5.33 -3.78
CA VAL A 57 -0.15 -4.70 -4.55
C VAL A 57 0.54 -3.62 -3.71
N ASP A 58 -0.21 -2.73 -3.07
CA ASP A 58 0.34 -1.68 -2.20
C ASP A 58 1.17 -2.28 -1.05
N TRP A 59 0.67 -3.35 -0.44
CA TRP A 59 1.41 -4.07 0.60
C TRP A 59 2.70 -4.67 0.07
N LEU A 60 2.67 -5.35 -1.09
CA LEU A 60 3.87 -5.92 -1.71
C LEU A 60 4.89 -4.84 -2.07
N GLU A 61 4.45 -3.72 -2.65
CA GLU A 61 5.32 -2.58 -2.97
C GLU A 61 5.97 -2.03 -1.69
N SER A 62 5.22 -1.90 -0.59
CA SER A 62 5.78 -1.46 0.70
C SER A 62 6.82 -2.42 1.29
N GLN A 63 6.77 -3.71 0.96
CA GLN A 63 7.73 -4.71 1.47
C GLN A 63 8.95 -4.84 0.56
N ILE A 64 8.76 -4.73 -0.76
CA ILE A 64 9.79 -4.96 -1.78
C ILE A 64 10.56 -3.68 -2.10
N CYS A 65 9.87 -2.54 -2.17
CA CYS A 65 10.43 -1.26 -2.62
C CYS A 65 10.97 -0.40 -1.47
N LYS A 66 11.08 -0.95 -0.24
CA LYS A 66 11.76 -0.27 0.86
C LYS A 66 13.23 -0.04 0.52
N SER A 67 13.59 1.22 0.31
CA SER A 67 14.96 1.67 0.12
C SER A 67 15.28 2.74 1.16
N ASN A 68 16.40 2.55 1.87
CA ASN A 68 16.93 3.52 2.83
C ASN A 68 17.88 4.53 2.16
N GLU A 69 18.00 4.54 0.82
CA GLU A 69 18.96 5.38 0.09
C GLU A 69 18.80 6.88 0.35
N LEU A 70 17.59 7.32 0.74
CA LEU A 70 17.28 8.72 1.03
C LEU A 70 17.04 8.99 2.53
N GLU A 71 17.43 8.05 3.39
CA GLU A 71 17.36 8.23 4.84
C GLU A 71 18.23 9.43 5.28
N GLY A 72 17.71 10.27 6.19
CA GLY A 72 18.37 11.50 6.62
C GLY A 72 18.43 12.64 5.59
N THR A 73 17.92 12.44 4.36
CA THR A 73 17.92 13.46 3.31
C THR A 73 16.59 14.20 3.24
N THR A 74 16.63 15.54 3.25
CA THR A 74 15.45 16.39 3.03
C THR A 74 15.29 16.67 1.54
N VAL A 75 14.12 16.35 0.97
CA VAL A 75 13.81 16.53 -0.45
C VAL A 75 12.62 17.47 -0.60
N LEU A 76 12.76 18.51 -1.43
CA LEU A 76 11.65 19.39 -1.82
C LEU A 76 11.14 18.99 -3.20
N VAL A 77 9.85 18.65 -3.29
CA VAL A 77 9.21 18.28 -4.56
C VAL A 77 8.19 19.35 -4.95
N THR A 78 8.31 19.88 -6.17
CA THR A 78 7.29 20.75 -6.79
C THR A 78 6.49 19.96 -7.82
N ALA A 79 5.18 20.03 -7.77
CA ALA A 79 4.29 19.29 -8.68
C ALA A 79 3.13 20.17 -9.13
N GLY A 80 2.70 20.02 -10.38
CA GLY A 80 1.59 20.76 -10.98
C GLY A 80 2.00 21.64 -12.16
N GLY A 81 1.03 22.36 -12.70
CA GLY A 81 1.26 23.38 -13.73
C GLY A 81 1.56 24.75 -13.14
N THR A 82 2.15 25.63 -13.93
CA THR A 82 2.35 27.03 -13.59
C THR A 82 1.26 27.90 -14.22
N GLN A 83 1.03 29.08 -13.65
CA GLN A 83 0.10 30.09 -14.19
C GLN A 83 0.81 31.44 -14.23
N GLU A 84 1.03 31.96 -15.43
CA GLU A 84 1.65 33.26 -15.69
C GLU A 84 0.56 34.26 -16.08
N ASN A 85 0.29 35.25 -15.22
CA ASN A 85 -0.81 36.19 -15.42
C ASN A 85 -0.52 37.16 -16.57
N ILE A 86 -1.47 37.29 -17.52
CA ILE A 86 -1.46 38.33 -18.56
C ILE A 86 -2.20 39.56 -18.03
N ASP A 87 -3.35 39.33 -17.41
CA ASP A 87 -4.24 40.31 -16.80
C ASP A 87 -5.04 39.62 -15.67
N PRO A 88 -5.92 40.33 -14.93
CA PRO A 88 -6.65 39.73 -13.81
C PRO A 88 -7.55 38.53 -14.13
N VAL A 89 -7.80 38.24 -15.42
CA VAL A 89 -8.73 37.17 -15.87
C VAL A 89 -7.99 36.08 -16.64
N ARG A 90 -6.95 36.43 -17.40
CA ARG A 90 -6.25 35.50 -18.30
C ARG A 90 -4.84 35.20 -17.83
N TYR A 91 -4.44 33.95 -17.99
CA TYR A 91 -3.08 33.48 -17.73
C TYR A 91 -2.61 32.52 -18.82
N ILE A 92 -1.30 32.40 -18.98
CA ILE A 92 -0.66 31.32 -19.73
C ILE A 92 -0.30 30.23 -18.73
N GLY A 93 -0.79 29.02 -18.96
CA GLY A 93 -0.45 27.87 -18.14
C GLY A 93 -0.01 26.69 -18.98
N ASN A 94 0.49 25.66 -18.31
CA ASN A 94 0.82 24.39 -18.93
C ASN A 94 -0.17 23.29 -18.48
N ARG A 95 -0.26 22.20 -19.26
CA ARG A 95 -1.18 21.08 -18.99
C ARG A 95 -0.57 20.00 -18.08
N SER A 96 0.37 20.38 -17.21
CA SER A 96 0.92 19.45 -16.23
C SER A 96 -0.16 19.03 -15.25
N SER A 97 -0.42 17.73 -15.19
CA SER A 97 -1.33 17.14 -14.20
C SER A 97 -0.71 17.04 -12.81
N GLY A 98 0.61 17.26 -12.68
CA GLY A 98 1.35 17.06 -11.44
C GLY A 98 1.50 15.60 -10.98
N LYS A 99 0.82 14.64 -11.62
CA LYS A 99 0.76 13.23 -11.18
C LYS A 99 2.13 12.60 -10.93
N MET A 100 3.10 12.88 -11.80
CA MET A 100 4.46 12.38 -11.65
C MET A 100 5.14 12.94 -10.38
N GLY A 101 5.04 14.24 -10.13
CA GLY A 101 5.63 14.86 -8.94
C GLY A 101 4.97 14.36 -7.65
N TYR A 102 3.64 14.19 -7.65
CA TYR A 102 2.92 13.58 -6.53
C TYR A 102 3.37 12.14 -6.29
N ALA A 103 3.49 11.31 -7.33
CA ALA A 103 3.94 9.93 -7.21
C ALA A 103 5.38 9.83 -6.65
N ILE A 104 6.29 10.72 -7.06
CA ILE A 104 7.65 10.78 -6.51
C ILE A 104 7.63 11.14 -5.01
N ALA A 105 6.80 12.12 -4.62
CA ALA A 105 6.66 12.51 -3.22
C ALA A 105 6.08 11.36 -2.37
N GLU A 106 5.12 10.61 -2.90
CA GLU A 106 4.53 9.44 -2.26
C GLU A 106 5.53 8.29 -2.09
N GLN A 107 6.34 7.98 -3.10
CA GLN A 107 7.38 6.95 -2.98
C GLN A 107 8.40 7.23 -1.87
N ARG A 108 8.73 8.52 -1.62
CA ARG A 108 9.60 8.88 -0.49
C ARG A 108 8.99 8.54 0.87
N TYR A 109 7.65 8.60 1.00
CA TYR A 109 6.95 8.25 2.22
C TYR A 109 7.08 6.76 2.55
N PHE A 110 7.03 5.88 1.53
CA PHE A 110 7.19 4.43 1.70
C PHE A 110 8.60 3.99 2.16
N GLY A 111 9.65 4.79 1.92
CA GLY A 111 11.00 4.54 2.43
C GLY A 111 11.31 5.19 3.78
N ALA A 112 10.36 5.91 4.41
CA ALA A 112 10.57 6.66 5.66
C ALA A 112 10.04 5.96 6.92
N LEU A 113 9.30 4.86 6.78
CA LEU A 113 8.65 4.08 7.85
C LEU A 113 9.32 2.72 8.03
#